data_AF-A0A661BB33-F1
#
_entry.id   AF-A0A661BB33-F1
#
_cell.length_a   1.000
_cell.length_b   1.000
_cell.length_c   1.000
_cell.angle_alpha   90.00
_cell.angle_beta   90.00
_cell.angle_gamma   90.00
#
_symmetry.space_group_name_H-M   'P 1'
#
loop_
_entity.id
_entity.type
_entity.pdbx_description
1 polymer ?
#
loop_
_entity_poly.entity_id
_entity_poly.type
_entity_poly.pdbx_seq_one_letter_code
_entity_poly.pdbx_strand_id
1 'polypeptide(L)'
;MALEIKKKQHLQKQAEIPTASLADIVFLLLIFFLVTTSMNPDKGLGLTLPPPGEEIKLSKENILSVYVNSKGEILVGEQVISLDQLKMKVKERVRQNPKLVVSLIT
;
A
#
# COMPACT_ATOMS: atom_id res chain seq x y z
N MET A 1 -81.43 -11.82 -19.61
CA MET A 1 -80.83 -10.58 -19.07
C MET A 1 -80.78 -10.76 -17.56
N ALA A 2 -79.67 -10.81 -16.84
CA ALA A 2 -78.23 -10.75 -17.13
C ALA A 2 -77.52 -11.65 -16.07
N LEU A 3 -76.40 -12.27 -16.43
CA LEU A 3 -75.55 -13.01 -15.48
C LEU A 3 -74.64 -12.03 -14.74
N GLU A 4 -74.73 -11.99 -13.41
CA GLU A 4 -73.77 -11.27 -12.57
C GLU A 4 -72.43 -12.01 -12.53
N ILE A 5 -71.44 -11.48 -13.24
CA ILE A 5 -70.07 -11.99 -13.24
C ILE A 5 -69.37 -11.46 -11.99
N LYS A 6 -69.22 -12.31 -10.95
CA LYS A 6 -68.32 -12.02 -9.82
C LYS A 6 -66.88 -11.96 -10.32
N LYS A 7 -66.34 -10.75 -10.49
CA LYS A 7 -64.95 -10.49 -10.83
C LYS A 7 -64.06 -10.91 -9.64
N LYS A 8 -63.48 -12.11 -9.71
CA LYS A 8 -62.46 -12.59 -8.77
C LYS A 8 -61.25 -11.67 -8.93
N GLN A 9 -61.05 -10.74 -8.01
CA GLN A 9 -59.89 -9.86 -7.98
C GLN A 9 -58.64 -10.73 -7.88
N HIS A 10 -57.91 -10.83 -8.99
CA HIS A 10 -56.55 -11.35 -9.01
C HIS A 10 -55.70 -10.29 -8.32
N LEU A 11 -55.63 -10.34 -6.99
CA LEU A 11 -54.64 -9.60 -6.21
C LEU A 11 -53.29 -10.12 -6.70
N GLN A 12 -52.67 -9.40 -7.63
CA GLN A 12 -51.26 -9.57 -7.93
C GLN A 12 -50.54 -9.26 -6.61
N LYS A 13 -50.23 -10.31 -5.83
CA LYS A 13 -49.26 -10.21 -4.75
C LYS A 13 -47.96 -9.79 -5.43
N GLN A 14 -47.69 -8.50 -5.38
CA GLN A 14 -46.39 -7.96 -5.75
C GLN A 14 -45.36 -8.75 -4.95
N ALA A 15 -44.38 -9.36 -5.64
CA ALA A 15 -43.36 -10.14 -4.98
C ALA A 15 -42.61 -9.21 -4.01
N GLU A 16 -42.93 -9.30 -2.73
CA GLU A 16 -42.35 -8.46 -1.70
C GLU A 16 -40.94 -8.97 -1.45
N ILE A 17 -39.95 -8.12 -1.70
CA ILE A 17 -38.56 -8.49 -1.45
C ILE A 17 -38.40 -8.59 0.08
N PRO A 18 -37.90 -9.71 0.61
CA PRO A 18 -37.66 -9.83 2.05
C PRO A 18 -36.55 -8.85 2.46
N THR A 19 -36.95 -7.70 2.99
CA THR A 19 -36.05 -6.61 3.41
C THR A 19 -35.19 -6.97 4.61
N ALA A 20 -35.68 -7.87 5.48
CA ALA A 20 -34.93 -8.39 6.61
C ALA A 20 -33.66 -9.14 6.16
N SER A 21 -33.80 -10.05 5.18
CA SER A 21 -32.66 -10.80 4.62
C SER A 21 -31.67 -9.91 3.88
N LEU A 22 -32.17 -8.85 3.23
CA LEU A 22 -31.31 -7.87 2.56
C LEU A 22 -30.48 -7.07 3.57
N ALA A 23 -31.09 -6.64 4.68
CA ALA A 23 -30.41 -5.89 5.74
C ALA A 23 -29.29 -6.72 6.40
N ASP A 24 -29.54 -8.00 6.66
CA ASP A 24 -28.53 -8.90 7.24
C ASP A 24 -27.30 -9.08 6.34
N ILE A 25 -27.52 -9.27 5.03
CA ILE A 25 -26.42 -9.43 4.07
C ILE A 25 -25.62 -8.13 3.96
N VAL A 26 -26.30 -6.97 3.89
CA VAL A 26 -25.62 -5.66 3.83
C VAL A 26 -24.83 -5.39 5.12
N PHE A 27 -25.37 -5.73 6.28
CA PHE A 27 -24.69 -5.56 7.56
C PHE A 27 -23.43 -6.44 7.67
N LEU A 28 -23.53 -7.70 7.24
CA LEU A 28 -22.39 -8.61 7.20
C LEU A 28 -21.31 -8.13 6.23
N LEU A 29 -21.69 -7.60 5.06
CA LEU A 29 -20.74 -7.01 4.10
C LEU A 29 -20.03 -5.77 4.66
N LEU A 30 -20.73 -4.93 5.43
CA LEU A 30 -20.13 -3.76 6.07
C LEU A 30 -19.12 -4.16 7.15
N ILE A 31 -19.45 -5.16 7.99
CA ILE A 31 -18.49 -5.70 8.96
C ILE A 31 -17.32 -6.35 8.25
N PHE A 32 -17.55 -7.13 7.20
CA PHE A 32 -16.49 -7.73 6.40
C PHE A 32 -15.55 -6.65 5.86
N PHE A 33 -16.08 -5.63 5.16
CA PHE A 33 -15.26 -4.53 4.66
C PHE A 33 -14.55 -3.77 5.79
N LEU A 34 -15.18 -3.55 6.94
CA LEU A 34 -14.60 -2.85 8.08
C LEU A 34 -13.47 -3.65 8.76
N VAL A 35 -13.63 -4.97 8.87
CA VAL A 35 -12.65 -5.85 9.53
C VAL A 35 -11.49 -6.18 8.60
N THR A 36 -11.75 -6.36 7.29
CA THR A 36 -10.72 -6.71 6.31
C THR A 36 -10.05 -5.48 5.68
N THR A 37 -10.54 -4.26 5.92
CA THR A 37 -9.77 -3.03 5.60
C THR A 37 -8.64 -2.86 6.60
N SER A 38 -7.65 -3.76 6.56
CA SER A 38 -6.35 -3.48 7.13
C SER A 38 -5.60 -2.56 6.17
N MET A 39 -5.71 -1.25 6.37
CA MET A 39 -4.73 -0.34 5.81
C MET A 39 -3.47 -0.52 6.66
N ASN A 40 -2.56 -1.41 6.24
CA ASN A 40 -1.26 -1.53 6.86
C ASN A 40 -0.54 -0.22 6.54
N PRO A 41 -0.31 0.70 7.50
CA PRO A 41 0.54 1.83 7.20
C PRO A 41 1.88 1.21 6.82
N ASP A 42 2.34 1.48 5.60
CA ASP A 42 3.68 1.11 5.20
C ASP A 42 4.59 1.45 6.37
N LYS A 43 5.39 0.48 6.81
CA LYS A 43 6.46 0.71 7.79
C LYS A 43 7.50 1.59 7.10
N GLY A 44 7.12 2.83 6.85
CA GLY A 44 7.85 3.80 6.07
C GLY A 44 8.77 4.58 6.98
N LEU A 45 9.96 4.87 6.47
CA LEU A 45 10.79 5.92 7.04
C LEU A 45 10.03 7.24 6.89
N GLY A 46 9.89 7.99 7.97
CA GLY A 46 9.37 9.36 7.92
C GLY A 46 10.33 10.23 7.11
N LEU A 47 10.12 10.29 5.80
CA LEU A 47 10.91 11.06 4.86
C LEU A 47 10.24 12.42 4.68
N THR A 48 10.91 13.48 5.15
CA THR A 48 10.58 14.83 4.69
C THR A 48 11.13 14.95 3.27
N LEU A 49 10.23 14.99 2.29
CA LEU A 49 10.63 15.25 0.91
C LEU A 49 11.29 16.64 0.84
N PRO A 50 12.44 16.78 0.16
CA PRO A 50 13.02 18.09 -0.06
C PRO A 50 12.05 18.94 -0.88
N PRO A 51 12.11 20.29 -0.74
CA PRO A 51 11.34 21.17 -1.61
C PRO A 51 11.72 20.88 -3.09
N PRO A 52 10.78 21.08 -4.03
CA PRO A 52 11.11 20.98 -5.46
C PRO A 52 12.26 21.93 -5.77
N GLY A 53 13.40 21.37 -6.17
CA GLY A 53 14.64 22.09 -6.44
C GLY A 53 15.11 21.91 -7.88
N GLU A 54 16.15 22.66 -8.24
CA GLU A 54 16.83 22.54 -9.54
C GLU A 54 17.57 21.20 -9.65
N GLU A 55 17.71 20.68 -10.88
CA GLU A 55 18.44 19.45 -11.15
C GLU A 55 19.93 19.60 -10.77
N ILE A 56 20.34 18.96 -9.67
CA ILE A 56 21.74 18.95 -9.24
C ILE A 56 22.46 17.83 -9.97
N LYS A 57 23.49 18.17 -10.77
CA LYS A 57 24.40 17.18 -11.34
C LYS A 57 25.23 16.53 -10.23
N LEU A 58 24.89 15.29 -9.89
CA LEU A 58 25.68 14.48 -8.97
C LEU A 58 26.83 13.81 -9.71
N SER A 59 28.06 14.05 -9.24
CA SER A 59 29.22 13.27 -9.70
C SER A 59 29.09 11.82 -9.26
N LYS A 60 29.43 10.87 -10.13
CA LYS A 60 29.39 9.43 -9.83
C LYS A 60 30.19 9.06 -8.57
N GLU A 61 31.29 9.78 -8.31
CA GLU A 61 32.15 9.62 -7.14
C GLU A 61 31.45 9.96 -5.81
N ASN A 62 30.38 10.75 -5.87
CA ASN A 62 29.59 11.14 -4.71
C ASN A 62 28.42 10.19 -4.47
N ILE A 63 28.23 9.16 -5.29
CA ILE A 63 27.12 8.22 -5.15
C ILE A 63 27.63 6.89 -4.62
N LEU A 64 27.09 6.47 -3.47
CA LEU A 64 27.27 5.12 -2.95
C LEU A 64 26.00 4.30 -3.21
N SER A 65 26.07 3.36 -4.15
CA SER A 65 24.97 2.44 -4.42
C SER A 65 24.97 1.28 -3.43
N VAL A 66 23.86 1.10 -2.74
CA VAL A 66 23.61 0.01 -1.79
C VAL A 66 22.44 -0.80 -2.32
N TYR A 67 22.70 -2.05 -2.67
CA TYR A 67 21.70 -2.99 -3.16
C TYR A 67 21.27 -3.90 -2.02
N VAL A 68 19.97 -4.14 -1.87
CA VAL A 68 19.42 -5.08 -0.88
C VAL A 68 18.49 -6.02 -1.61
N ASN A 69 18.69 -7.33 -1.49
CA ASN A 69 17.79 -8.28 -2.12
C ASN A 69 16.63 -8.71 -1.20
N SER A 70 15.72 -9.52 -1.72
CA SER A 70 14.57 -10.06 -0.97
C SER A 70 14.94 -10.95 0.21
N LYS A 71 16.19 -11.46 0.27
CA LYS A 71 16.72 -12.23 1.39
C LYS A 71 17.36 -11.34 2.47
N GLY A 72 17.42 -10.02 2.25
CA GLY A 72 18.07 -9.07 3.14
C GLY A 72 19.59 -9.03 3.02
N GLU A 73 20.16 -9.64 1.98
CA GLU A 73 21.60 -9.57 1.69
C GLU A 73 21.92 -8.20 1.10
N ILE A 74 22.99 -7.58 1.60
CA ILE A 74 23.38 -6.21 1.24
C ILE A 74 24.63 -6.27 0.37
N LEU A 75 24.54 -5.76 -0.86
CA LEU A 75 25.65 -5.64 -1.79
C LEU A 75 26.05 -4.16 -1.93
N VAL A 76 27.32 -3.86 -1.69
CA VAL A 76 27.90 -2.52 -1.89
C VAL A 76 29.09 -2.62 -2.81
N GLY A 77 29.00 -2.01 -3.99
CA GLY A 77 29.94 -2.27 -5.07
C GLY A 77 29.84 -3.73 -5.51
N GLU A 78 30.92 -4.50 -5.32
CA GLU A 78 30.99 -5.93 -5.67
C GLU A 78 31.03 -6.86 -4.42
N GLN A 79 30.84 -6.31 -3.22
CA GLN A 79 30.97 -7.07 -1.97
C GLN A 79 29.64 -7.18 -1.22
N VAL A 80 29.27 -8.41 -0.86
CA VAL A 80 28.18 -8.66 0.07
C VAL A 80 28.70 -8.40 1.49
N ILE A 81 28.06 -7.49 2.20
CA ILE A 81 28.48 -7.05 3.53
C ILE A 81 27.33 -7.17 4.53
N SER A 82 27.68 -7.27 5.81
CA SER A 82 26.69 -7.23 6.90
C SER A 82 26.18 -5.81 7.17
N LEU A 83 25.06 -5.70 7.87
CA LEU A 83 24.47 -4.41 8.26
C LEU A 83 25.43 -3.55 9.11
N ASP A 84 26.19 -4.18 10.03
CA ASP A 84 27.18 -3.48 10.85
C ASP A 84 28.34 -2.93 10.01
N GLN A 85 28.81 -3.72 9.04
CA GLN A 85 29.83 -3.27 8.10
C GLN A 85 29.32 -2.14 7.21
N LEU A 86 28.08 -2.21 6.73
CA LEU A 86 27.45 -1.11 5.98
C LEU A 86 27.45 0.17 6.81
N LYS A 87 27.02 0.11 8.07
CA LYS A 87 26.99 1.26 8.98
C LYS A 87 28.36 1.89 9.17
N MET A 88 29.40 1.08 9.36
CA MET A 88 30.78 1.59 9.44
C MET A 88 31.24 2.22 8.13
N LYS A 89 31.03 1.53 7.00
CA LYS A 89 31.43 1.97 5.67
C LYS A 89 30.80 3.32 5.31
N VAL A 90 29.49 3.46 5.53
CA VAL A 90 28.75 4.71 5.24
C VAL A 90 29.27 5.84 6.13
N LYS A 91 29.45 5.61 7.44
CA LYS A 91 30.00 6.63 8.35
C LYS A 91 31.38 7.12 7.91
N GLU A 92 32.25 6.21 7.52
CA GLU A 92 33.60 6.57 7.05
C GLU A 92 33.54 7.35 5.74
N ARG A 93 32.70 6.93 4.79
CA ARG A 93 32.57 7.58 3.49
C ARG A 93 31.95 8.97 3.57
N VAL A 94 30.97 9.17 4.46
CA VAL A 94 30.38 10.49 4.75
C VAL A 94 31.40 11.43 5.39
N ARG A 95 32.27 10.93 6.28
CA ARG A 95 33.36 11.75 6.86
C ARG A 95 34.36 12.20 5.80
N GLN A 96 34.68 11.35 4.83
CA GLN A 96 35.61 11.67 3.75
C GLN A 96 34.97 12.57 2.68
N ASN A 97 33.69 12.38 2.41
CA ASN A 97 32.93 13.14 1.42
C ASN A 97 31.59 13.59 2.02
N PRO A 98 31.50 14.83 2.54
CA PRO A 98 30.26 15.38 3.09
C PRO A 98 29.13 15.50 2.06
N LYS A 99 29.43 15.45 0.76
CA LYS A 99 28.46 15.50 -0.33
C LYS A 99 27.99 14.11 -0.79
N LEU A 100 28.35 13.06 -0.06
CA LEU A 100 27.98 11.70 -0.39
C LEU A 100 26.46 11.52 -0.37
N VAL A 101 25.92 11.01 -1.47
CA VAL A 101 24.53 10.56 -1.60
C VAL A 101 24.53 9.04 -1.57
N VAL A 102 23.74 8.47 -0.67
CA VAL A 102 23.53 7.02 -0.60
C VAL A 102 22.28 6.68 -1.41
N SER A 103 22.46 5.90 -2.47
CA SER A 103 21.36 5.39 -3.30
C SER A 103 21.02 3.99 -2.82
N LEU A 104 19.83 3.81 -2.24
CA LEU A 104 19.32 2.50 -1.82
C LEU A 104 18.50 1.89 -2.96
N ILE A 105 18.87 0.70 -3.39
CA ILE A 105 18.21 -0.06 -4.45
C ILE A 105 17.79 -1.39 -3.83
N THR A 106 16.49 -1.68 -3.83
CA THR A 106 15.90 -2.87 -3.20
C THR A 106 15.20 -3.74 -4.22
#